data_AF-W4VCM6-F1
#
_entry.id   AF-W4VCM6-F1
#
_cell.length_a   1.000
_cell.length_b   1.000
_cell.length_c   1.000
_cell.angle_alpha   90.00
_cell.angle_beta   90.00
_cell.angle_gamma   90.00
#
_symmetry.space_group_name_H-M   'P 1'
#
loop_
_entity.id
_entity.type
_entity.pdbx_description
1 polymer ?
#
loop_
_entity_poly.entity_id
_entity_poly.type
_entity_poly.pdbx_seq_one_letter_code
_entity_poly.pdbx_strand_id
1 'polypeptide(L)'
;MVKLIEDILNYIAMQEASSLLKNAEKMVGKHLLRMISINIADWLRLENKRDIWMKEGKRSKSKPLILNYNYPWCQNLKRLIEEDEFFSKTFSIEGNELYYSLHMSNEDRQKAKHLAGERYDPPLMR
;
A
#
# COMPACT_ATOMS: atom_id res chain seq x y z
N MET A 1 -2.89 1.88 -12.08
CA MET A 1 -2.89 2.15 -10.61
C MET A 1 -3.19 0.88 -9.83
N VAL A 2 -4.31 0.18 -10.10
CA VAL A 2 -4.61 -1.15 -9.48
C VAL A 2 -3.50 -2.18 -9.71
N LYS A 3 -2.85 -2.16 -10.89
CA LYS A 3 -1.73 -3.06 -11.21
C LYS A 3 -0.55 -2.97 -10.23
N LEU A 4 -0.26 -1.80 -9.66
CA LEU A 4 0.79 -1.69 -8.64
C LEU A 4 0.40 -2.48 -7.38
N ILE A 5 -0.88 -2.46 -7.00
CA ILE A 5 -1.38 -3.19 -5.84
C ILE A 5 -1.30 -4.70 -6.07
N GLU A 6 -1.67 -5.17 -7.27
CA GLU A 6 -1.49 -6.57 -7.66
C GLU A 6 -0.03 -7.00 -7.55
N ASP A 7 0.89 -6.18 -8.06
CA ASP A 7 2.31 -6.46 -8.02
C ASP A 7 2.87 -6.43 -6.59
N ILE A 8 2.42 -5.51 -5.73
CA ILE A 8 2.75 -5.49 -4.30
C ILE A 8 2.31 -6.80 -3.63
N LEU A 9 1.08 -7.24 -3.86
CA LEU A 9 0.55 -8.48 -3.27
C LEU A 9 1.32 -9.72 -3.77
N ASN A 10 1.59 -9.79 -5.07
CA ASN A 10 2.40 -10.86 -5.66
C ASN A 10 3.82 -10.85 -5.10
N TYR A 11 4.42 -9.68 -4.93
CA TYR A 11 5.77 -9.53 -4.36
C TYR A 11 5.84 -10.03 -2.92
N ILE A 12 4.82 -9.76 -2.10
CA ILE A 12 4.78 -10.27 -0.73
C ILE A 12 4.77 -11.80 -0.72
N ALA A 13 3.96 -12.41 -1.59
CA ALA A 13 3.77 -13.86 -1.66
C ALA A 13 4.99 -14.60 -2.28
N MET A 14 5.52 -14.08 -3.39
CA MET A 14 6.55 -14.75 -4.21
C MET A 14 7.96 -14.29 -3.88
N GLN A 15 8.12 -13.10 -3.26
CA GLN A 15 9.41 -12.45 -3.02
C GLN A 15 10.23 -12.18 -4.30
N GLU A 16 9.54 -12.02 -5.42
CA GLU A 16 10.10 -11.73 -6.74
C GLU A 16 9.53 -10.41 -7.26
N ALA A 17 10.41 -9.43 -7.52
CA ALA A 17 9.98 -8.12 -8.00
C ALA A 17 9.52 -8.20 -9.47
N SER A 18 8.28 -7.79 -9.71
CA SER A 18 7.78 -7.55 -11.07
C SER A 18 8.57 -6.44 -11.76
N SER A 19 8.38 -6.26 -13.07
CA SER A 19 8.99 -5.14 -13.79
C SER A 19 8.63 -3.77 -13.19
N LEU A 20 7.43 -3.61 -12.61
CA LEU A 20 7.02 -2.37 -11.94
C LEU A 20 7.74 -2.13 -10.62
N LEU A 21 8.10 -3.20 -9.91
CA LEU A 21 8.75 -3.12 -8.60
C LEU A 21 10.29 -3.19 -8.68
N LYS A 22 10.87 -3.54 -9.84
CA LYS A 22 12.33 -3.65 -9.99
C LYS A 22 13.06 -2.33 -9.71
N ASN A 23 12.51 -1.20 -10.13
CA ASN A 23 13.13 0.11 -9.87
C ASN A 23 13.01 0.46 -8.39
N ALA A 24 11.81 0.32 -7.81
CA ALA A 24 11.61 0.48 -6.38
C ALA A 24 12.55 -0.41 -5.55
N GLU A 25 12.72 -1.69 -5.91
CA GLU A 25 13.62 -2.62 -5.24
C GLU A 25 15.09 -2.17 -5.33
N LYS A 26 15.53 -1.64 -6.47
CA LYS A 26 16.88 -1.06 -6.60
C LYS A 26 17.05 0.19 -5.73
N MET A 27 16.01 1.00 -5.59
CA MET A 27 16.06 2.27 -4.86
C MET A 27 16.15 2.07 -3.34
N VAL A 28 15.37 1.13 -2.81
CA VAL A 28 15.22 0.94 -1.34
C VAL A 28 15.76 -0.40 -0.84
N GLY A 29 16.03 -1.35 -1.73
CA GLY A 29 16.46 -2.71 -1.39
C GLY A 29 15.30 -3.66 -1.08
N LYS A 30 15.53 -4.96 -1.33
CA LYS A 30 14.54 -6.04 -1.18
C LYS A 30 13.85 -6.06 0.19
N HIS A 31 14.62 -5.97 1.26
CA HIS A 31 14.08 -6.06 2.61
C HIS A 31 13.14 -4.89 2.94
N LEU A 32 13.57 -3.66 2.64
CA LEU A 32 12.77 -2.46 2.89
C LEU A 32 11.54 -2.43 1.98
N LEU A 33 11.67 -2.79 0.71
CA LEU A 33 10.53 -2.90 -0.20
C LEU A 33 9.50 -3.89 0.32
N ARG A 34 9.94 -5.06 0.84
CA ARG A 34 9.02 -6.04 1.42
C ARG A 34 8.27 -5.48 2.62
N MET A 35 8.94 -4.76 3.52
CA MET A 35 8.27 -4.11 4.66
C MET A 35 7.27 -3.05 4.20
N ILE A 36 7.63 -2.22 3.22
CA ILE A 36 6.75 -1.22 2.63
C ILE A 36 5.50 -1.88 2.04
N SER A 37 5.69 -2.92 1.23
CA SER A 37 4.60 -3.66 0.59
C SER A 37 3.64 -4.25 1.62
N ILE A 38 4.17 -4.86 2.69
CA ILE A 38 3.36 -5.40 3.80
C ILE A 38 2.50 -4.30 4.44
N ASN A 39 3.11 -3.17 4.82
CA ASN A 39 2.37 -2.09 5.50
C ASN A 39 1.30 -1.46 4.59
N ILE A 40 1.56 -1.33 3.29
CA ILE A 40 0.56 -0.89 2.31
C ILE A 40 -0.58 -1.90 2.21
N ALA A 41 -0.28 -3.20 2.08
CA ALA A 41 -1.29 -4.24 1.95
C ALA A 41 -2.16 -4.36 3.21
N ASP A 42 -1.56 -4.28 4.41
CA ASP A 42 -2.27 -4.23 5.69
C ASP A 42 -3.24 -3.04 5.75
N TRP A 43 -2.77 -1.85 5.37
CA TRP A 43 -3.60 -0.66 5.34
C TRP A 43 -4.79 -0.80 4.38
N LEU A 44 -4.56 -1.29 3.16
CA LEU A 44 -5.61 -1.52 2.17
C LEU A 44 -6.65 -2.55 2.63
N ARG A 45 -6.19 -3.64 3.25
CA ARG A 45 -7.07 -4.66 3.84
C ARG A 45 -7.92 -4.07 4.97
N LEU A 46 -7.35 -3.21 5.79
CA LEU A 46 -8.07 -2.54 6.88
C LEU A 46 -9.12 -1.56 6.33
N GLU A 47 -8.80 -0.82 5.27
CA GLU A 47 -9.76 0.03 4.56
C GLU A 47 -10.94 -0.79 4.00
N ASN A 48 -10.68 -1.96 3.41
CA ASN A 48 -11.76 -2.87 2.98
C ASN A 48 -12.66 -3.31 4.14
N LYS A 49 -12.06 -3.69 5.28
CA LYS A 49 -12.83 -4.03 6.49
C LYS A 49 -13.69 -2.86 6.98
N ARG A 50 -13.15 -1.64 6.94
CA ARG A 50 -13.88 -0.42 7.32
C ARG A 50 -15.08 -0.17 6.39
N ASP A 51 -14.95 -0.42 5.09
CA ASP A 51 -16.06 -0.32 4.15
C ASP A 51 -17.18 -1.31 4.46
N ILE A 52 -16.83 -2.57 4.77
CA ILE A 52 -17.80 -3.59 5.19
C ILE A 52 -18.51 -3.13 6.47
N TRP A 53 -17.78 -2.66 7.48
CA TRP A 53 -18.36 -2.16 8.72
C TRP A 53 -19.32 -0.99 8.51
N MET A 54 -18.99 -0.05 7.60
CA MET A 54 -19.90 1.05 7.26
C MET A 54 -21.18 0.54 6.62
N LYS A 55 -21.10 -0.46 5.72
CA LYS A 55 -22.27 -1.13 5.12
C LYS A 55 -23.12 -1.87 6.17
N GLU A 56 -22.50 -2.39 7.22
CA GLU A 56 -23.16 -3.02 8.37
C GLU A 56 -23.72 -2.02 9.40
N GLY A 57 -23.62 -0.70 9.15
CA GLY A 57 -24.11 0.34 10.05
C GLY A 57 -23.21 0.65 11.26
N LYS A 58 -21.99 0.11 11.31
CA LYS A 58 -21.00 0.45 12.35
C LYS A 58 -20.41 1.82 12.08
N ARG A 59 -20.18 2.60 13.14
CA ARG A 59 -19.48 3.90 13.06
C ARG A 59 -18.01 3.69 12.72
N SER A 60 -17.69 3.77 11.43
CA SER A 60 -16.34 3.65 10.88
C SER A 60 -16.12 4.71 9.79
N LYS A 61 -14.87 5.01 9.48
CA LYS A 61 -14.47 5.90 8.39
C LYS A 61 -13.13 5.46 7.82
N SER A 62 -12.88 5.82 6.57
CA SER A 62 -11.54 5.74 5.96
C SER A 62 -10.53 6.52 6.81
N LYS A 63 -9.33 5.96 6.97
CA LYS A 63 -8.21 6.65 7.65
C LYS A 63 -6.90 6.41 6.91
N PRO A 64 -6.01 7.42 6.87
CA PRO A 64 -4.68 7.27 6.28
C PRO A 64 -3.83 6.23 7.01
N LEU A 65 -2.76 5.79 6.35
CA LEU A 65 -1.67 5.09 7.01
C LEU A 65 -0.75 6.14 7.67
N ILE A 66 -0.65 6.09 8.99
CA ILE A 66 0.22 7.00 9.75
C ILE A 66 1.67 6.54 9.62
N LEU A 67 2.52 7.43 9.14
CA LEU A 67 3.96 7.23 9.00
C LEU A 67 4.68 7.76 10.23
N ASN A 68 5.64 6.97 10.70
CA ASN A 68 6.60 7.38 11.72
C ASN A 68 8.00 7.36 11.11
N TYR A 69 8.56 8.54 10.87
CA TYR A 69 9.84 8.69 10.18
C TYR A 69 11.05 8.26 11.01
N ASN A 70 10.88 7.81 12.25
CA ASN A 70 11.94 7.10 12.97
C ASN A 70 12.16 5.68 12.42
N TYR A 71 11.21 5.13 11.65
CA TYR A 71 11.36 3.84 10.99
C TYR A 71 11.86 4.00 9.54
N PRO A 72 12.93 3.27 9.14
CA PRO A 72 13.50 3.38 7.80
C PRO A 72 12.52 3.14 6.66
N TRP A 73 11.57 2.21 6.83
CA TRP A 73 10.59 1.91 5.78
C TRP A 73 9.64 3.09 5.50
N CYS A 74 9.32 3.92 6.50
CA CYS A 74 8.49 5.12 6.31
C CYS A 74 9.22 6.17 5.47
N GLN A 75 10.52 6.38 5.73
CA GLN A 75 11.35 7.31 4.97
C GLN A 75 11.50 6.82 3.52
N ASN A 76 11.73 5.52 3.33
CA ASN A 76 11.88 4.92 2.00
C ASN A 76 10.55 4.89 1.22
N LEU A 77 9.41 4.70 1.89
CA LEU A 77 8.10 4.85 1.27
C LEU A 77 7.86 6.28 0.79
N LYS A 78 8.22 7.28 1.59
CA LYS A 78 8.18 8.68 1.17
C LYS A 78 9.02 8.90 -0.09
N ARG A 79 10.27 8.42 -0.07
CA ARG A 79 11.17 8.50 -1.22
C ARG A 79 10.59 7.81 -2.47
N LEU A 80 10.00 6.63 -2.34
CA LEU A 80 9.34 5.94 -3.47
C LEU A 80 8.18 6.76 -4.05
N ILE A 81 7.36 7.39 -3.20
CA ILE A 81 6.25 8.22 -3.67
C ILE A 81 6.75 9.50 -4.35
N GLU A 82 7.91 10.03 -3.96
CA GLU A 82 8.50 11.22 -4.56
C GLU A 82 9.25 10.92 -5.87
N GLU A 83 9.90 9.76 -5.97
CA GLU A 83 10.83 9.43 -7.07
C GLU A 83 10.32 8.35 -8.04
N ASP A 84 9.38 7.48 -7.65
CA ASP A 84 8.83 6.42 -8.51
C ASP A 84 7.42 6.77 -9.03
N GLU A 85 7.29 6.80 -10.37
CA GLU A 85 6.06 7.21 -11.06
C GLU A 85 4.84 6.33 -10.72
N PHE A 86 5.04 5.03 -10.49
CA PHE A 86 3.92 4.14 -10.17
C PHE A 86 3.42 4.40 -8.76
N PHE A 87 4.35 4.62 -7.81
CA PHE A 87 4.00 4.96 -6.43
C PHE A 87 3.34 6.34 -6.34
N SER A 88 3.87 7.36 -7.02
CA SER A 88 3.31 8.73 -7.00
C SER A 88 1.92 8.84 -7.63
N LYS A 89 1.65 8.04 -8.67
CA LYS A 89 0.31 7.95 -9.29
C LYS A 89 -0.70 7.22 -8.42
N THR A 90 -0.25 6.38 -7.49
CA THR A 90 -1.13 5.53 -6.67
C THR A 90 -1.34 6.10 -5.27
N PHE A 91 -0.30 6.68 -4.67
CA PHE A 91 -0.30 7.19 -3.30
C PHE A 91 0.17 8.64 -3.23
N SER A 92 -0.21 9.31 -2.15
CA SER A 92 0.28 10.63 -1.78
C SER A 92 0.58 10.66 -0.29
N ILE A 93 1.45 11.57 0.12
CA ILE A 93 1.75 11.83 1.54
C ILE A 93 1.48 13.30 1.83
N GLU A 94 0.68 13.54 2.86
CA GLU A 94 0.46 14.88 3.42
C GLU A 94 0.91 14.86 4.88
N GLY A 95 1.90 15.69 5.23
CA GLY A 95 2.53 15.63 6.56
C GLY A 95 3.17 14.27 6.81
N ASN A 96 2.60 13.48 7.72
CA ASN A 96 3.02 12.12 8.04
C ASN A 96 1.94 11.07 7.74
N GLU A 97 1.00 11.39 6.87
CA GLU A 97 -0.16 10.54 6.57
C GLU A 97 -0.15 10.13 5.10
N LEU A 98 -0.24 8.82 4.85
CA LEU A 98 -0.34 8.28 3.49
C LEU A 98 -1.81 8.09 3.09
N TYR A 99 -2.11 8.60 1.91
CA TYR A 99 -3.41 8.59 1.25
C TYR A 99 -3.31 7.96 -0.15
N TYR A 100 -4.47 7.69 -0.75
CA TYR A 100 -4.53 7.49 -2.20
C TYR A 100 -4.16 8.79 -2.92
N SER A 101 -3.48 8.69 -4.05
CA SER A 101 -3.25 9.84 -4.92
C SER A 101 -4.58 10.42 -5.41
N LEU A 102 -4.62 11.74 -5.64
CA LEU A 102 -5.76 12.42 -6.26
C LEU A 102 -5.99 11.93 -7.70
N HIS A 103 -4.98 11.35 -8.33
CA HIS A 103 -5.08 10.74 -9.67
C HIS A 103 -5.80 9.38 -9.66
N MET A 104 -5.96 8.74 -8.50
CA MET A 104 -6.61 7.44 -8.38
C MET A 104 -8.12 7.59 -8.24
N SER A 105 -8.87 7.04 -9.20
CA SER A 105 -10.34 7.09 -9.22
C SER A 105 -10.94 6.34 -8.02
N ASN A 106 -12.17 6.69 -7.63
CA ASN A 106 -12.87 5.97 -6.57
C ASN A 106 -13.07 4.49 -6.91
N GLU A 107 -13.33 4.15 -8.17
CA GLU A 107 -13.45 2.76 -8.61
C GLU A 107 -12.13 1.99 -8.42
N ASP A 108 -11.00 2.57 -8.79
CA ASP A 108 -9.69 1.96 -8.58
C ASP A 108 -9.37 1.80 -7.10
N ARG A 109 -9.73 2.79 -6.26
CA ARG A 109 -9.59 2.69 -4.80
C ARG A 109 -10.40 1.52 -4.25
N GLN A 110 -11.64 1.34 -4.71
CA GLN A 110 -12.49 0.22 -4.31
C GLN A 110 -11.89 -1.12 -4.75
N LYS A 111 -11.41 -1.22 -6.00
CA LYS A 111 -10.72 -2.42 -6.50
C LYS A 111 -9.48 -2.75 -5.68
N ALA A 112 -8.64 -1.76 -5.37
CA ALA A 112 -7.43 -1.95 -4.56
C ALA A 112 -7.73 -2.49 -3.16
N LYS A 113 -8.74 -1.93 -2.49
CA LYS A 113 -9.20 -2.39 -1.17
C LYS A 113 -9.72 -3.82 -1.23
N HIS A 114 -10.61 -4.10 -2.18
CA HIS A 114 -11.18 -5.43 -2.35
C HIS A 114 -10.10 -6.48 -2.59
N LEU A 115 -9.17 -6.19 -3.52
CA LEU A 115 -8.07 -7.06 -3.87
C LEU A 115 -7.19 -7.40 -2.66
N ALA A 116 -6.82 -6.41 -1.85
CA ALA A 116 -6.08 -6.63 -0.61
C ALA A 116 -6.93 -7.39 0.42
N GLY A 117 -8.23 -7.10 0.51
CA GLY A 117 -9.16 -7.80 1.39
C GLY A 117 -9.25 -9.31 1.13
N GLU A 118 -9.23 -9.70 -0.14
CA GLU A 118 -9.37 -11.10 -0.57
C GLU A 118 -8.04 -11.85 -0.65
N ARG A 119 -7.00 -11.21 -1.19
CA ARG A 119 -5.75 -11.91 -1.57
C ARG A 119 -4.62 -11.74 -0.58
N TYR A 120 -4.68 -10.74 0.30
CA TYR A 120 -3.59 -10.49 1.23
C TYR A 120 -3.64 -11.45 2.42
N ASP A 121 -2.68 -12.38 2.43
CA ASP A 121 -2.39 -13.22 3.58
C ASP A 121 -1.16 -12.67 4.32
N PRO A 122 -1.32 -12.07 5.52
CA PRO A 122 -0.22 -11.46 6.24
C PRO A 122 0.80 -12.54 6.64
N PRO A 123 2.11 -12.30 6.45
CA PRO A 123 3.11 -13.24 6.91
C PRO A 123 2.99 -13.39 8.43
N LEU A 124 2.93 -14.63 8.91
CA LEU A 124 2.99 -14.92 10.34
C LEU A 124 4.23 -14.23 10.91
N MET A 125 4.04 -13.24 11.79
CA MET A 125 5.14 -12.65 12.54
C MET A 125 5.76 -13.79 13.37
N ARG A 126 6.93 -14.26 12.96
CA ARG A 126 7.77 -15.17 13.72
C ARG A 126 8.87 -14.37 14.41
#